data_AF-A0A328SIL7-F1
#
_entry.id   AF-A0A328SIL7-F1
#
_cell.length_a   1.000
_cell.length_b   1.000
_cell.length_c   1.000
_cell.angle_alpha   90.00
_cell.angle_beta   90.00
_cell.angle_gamma   90.00
#
_symmetry.space_group_name_H-M   'P 1'
#
loop_
_entity.id
_entity.type
_entity.pdbx_description
1 polymer ?
#
loop_
_entity_poly.entity_id
_entity_poly.type
_entity_poly.pdbx_seq_one_letter_code
_entity_poly.pdbx_strand_id
1 'polypeptide(L)'
;MFYLKSLDEYKKYLPLILTVNENSIELVMKIYNIFIEWNAFEKYNLGELRGTFLEILTYKLLNKKGKGEIYKEVNIILGKYTSHTWDIILKLNNSINLLEAKFSSNVLKRKHLNQMISSFNKLPNSYIFLVSYDEKTIIKDKLINLKENTTQSKYDSILHNINIISIENFNQNNIPYQIHLLSH
;
A
#
# COMPACT_ATOMS: atom_id res chain seq x y z
N MET A 1 10.19 13.15 -0.21
CA MET A 1 9.30 13.25 0.97
C MET A 1 8.42 14.45 0.71
N PHE A 2 7.13 14.24 0.45
CA PHE A 2 6.18 15.32 0.15
C PHE A 2 5.85 16.05 1.46
N TYR A 3 6.74 16.96 1.86
CA TYR A 3 6.46 17.90 2.93
C TYR A 3 5.56 19.00 2.37
N LEU A 4 4.31 19.01 2.81
CA LEU A 4 3.36 20.08 2.55
C LEU A 4 3.12 20.79 3.88
N LYS A 5 3.45 22.07 3.97
CA LYS A 5 3.51 22.87 5.19
C LYS A 5 2.36 23.87 5.33
N SER A 6 1.46 23.94 4.35
CA SER A 6 0.29 24.82 4.41
C SER A 6 -0.90 24.26 3.63
N LEU A 7 -2.08 24.78 3.95
CA LEU A 7 -3.30 24.51 3.19
C LEU A 7 -3.16 24.92 1.72
N ASP A 8 -2.45 26.01 1.44
CA ASP A 8 -2.27 26.50 0.07
C ASP A 8 -1.37 25.59 -0.76
N GLU A 9 -0.31 25.04 -0.16
CA GLU A 9 0.48 24.00 -0.81
C GLU A 9 -0.40 22.77 -1.10
N TYR A 10 -1.22 22.34 -0.14
CA TYR A 10 -2.10 21.20 -0.35
C TYR A 10 -3.12 21.43 -1.48
N LYS A 11 -3.74 22.62 -1.52
CA LYS A 11 -4.61 23.05 -2.61
C LYS A 11 -3.90 23.08 -3.95
N LYS A 12 -2.66 23.56 -4.01
CA LYS A 12 -1.86 23.62 -5.24
C LYS A 12 -1.55 22.23 -5.80
N TYR A 13 -1.39 21.24 -4.94
CA TYR A 13 -1.14 19.85 -5.36
C TYR A 13 -2.41 19.10 -5.79
N LEU A 14 -3.60 19.51 -5.32
CA LEU A 14 -4.84 18.79 -5.60
C LEU A 14 -5.13 18.59 -7.10
N PRO A 15 -5.00 19.59 -8.01
CA PRO A 15 -5.26 19.38 -9.42
C PRO A 15 -4.42 18.25 -10.03
N LEU A 16 -3.14 18.18 -9.67
CA LEU A 16 -2.26 17.11 -10.15
C LEU A 16 -2.73 15.74 -9.66
N ILE A 17 -3.11 15.63 -8.38
CA ILE A 17 -3.60 14.35 -7.82
C ILE A 17 -4.89 13.92 -8.50
N LEU A 18 -5.80 14.86 -8.78
CA LEU A 18 -7.06 14.60 -9.49
C LEU A 18 -6.81 14.16 -10.93
N THR A 19 -5.86 14.79 -11.64
CA THR A 19 -5.48 14.36 -13.00
C THR A 19 -4.87 12.96 -13.01
N VAL A 20 -4.03 12.63 -12.02
CA VAL A 20 -3.41 11.30 -11.92
C VAL A 20 -4.42 10.22 -11.56
N ASN A 21 -5.50 10.57 -10.85
CA ASN A 21 -6.53 9.64 -10.37
C ASN A 21 -7.91 10.04 -10.90
N GLU A 22 -8.00 10.29 -12.20
CA GLU A 22 -9.20 10.84 -12.86
C GLU A 22 -10.43 9.92 -12.75
N ASN A 23 -10.23 8.61 -12.62
CA ASN A 23 -11.31 7.63 -12.46
C ASN A 23 -11.73 7.48 -10.99
N SER A 24 -11.02 8.11 -10.06
CA SER A 24 -11.24 7.99 -8.62
C SER A 24 -11.40 9.33 -7.89
N ILE A 25 -11.78 10.38 -8.63
CA ILE A 25 -11.94 11.76 -8.14
C ILE A 25 -12.74 11.83 -6.83
N GLU A 26 -13.89 11.15 -6.75
CA GLU A 26 -14.76 11.22 -5.56
C GLU A 26 -14.03 10.74 -4.29
N LEU A 27 -13.29 9.63 -4.38
CA LEU A 27 -12.52 9.10 -3.25
C LEU A 27 -11.35 10.01 -2.88
N VAL A 28 -10.61 10.49 -3.88
CA VAL A 28 -9.52 11.44 -3.67
C VAL A 28 -10.03 12.67 -2.93
N MET A 29 -11.18 13.21 -3.34
CA MET A 29 -11.80 14.37 -2.69
C MET A 29 -12.27 14.07 -1.26
N LYS A 30 -12.83 12.89 -0.98
CA LYS A 30 -13.19 12.49 0.40
C LYS A 30 -11.98 12.53 1.33
N ILE A 31 -10.86 11.92 0.91
CA ILE A 31 -9.64 11.94 1.71
C ILE A 31 -9.07 13.34 1.83
N TYR A 32 -9.01 14.07 0.73
CA TYR A 32 -8.56 15.46 0.72
C TYR A 32 -9.32 16.33 1.74
N ASN A 33 -10.65 16.23 1.76
CA ASN A 33 -11.48 16.96 2.70
C ASN A 33 -11.22 16.56 4.15
N ILE A 34 -10.99 15.28 4.45
CA ILE A 34 -10.61 14.83 5.81
C ILE A 34 -9.34 15.54 6.29
N PHE A 35 -8.31 15.64 5.44
CA PHE A 35 -7.06 16.30 5.82
C PHE A 35 -7.19 17.82 5.94
N ILE A 36 -8.11 18.45 5.20
CA ILE A 36 -8.49 19.85 5.38
C ILE A 36 -9.23 20.06 6.69
N GLU A 37 -10.31 19.31 6.93
CA GLU A 37 -11.15 19.46 8.12
C GLU A 37 -10.35 19.28 9.40
N TRP A 38 -9.39 18.35 9.38
CA TRP A 38 -8.50 18.11 10.50
C TRP A 38 -7.35 19.12 10.62
N ASN A 39 -7.07 19.92 9.58
CA ASN A 39 -5.96 20.88 9.50
C ASN A 39 -4.57 20.27 9.85
N ALA A 40 -4.32 19.05 9.36
CA ALA A 40 -3.17 18.26 9.81
C ALA A 40 -1.81 18.84 9.39
N PHE A 41 -1.78 19.63 8.33
CA PHE A 41 -0.60 20.30 7.79
C PHE A 41 0.03 21.32 8.75
N GLU A 42 -0.71 21.81 9.75
CA GLU A 42 -0.18 22.78 10.73
C GLU A 42 0.76 22.14 11.74
N LYS A 43 0.56 20.84 12.02
CA LYS A 43 1.20 20.15 13.15
C LYS A 43 2.04 18.95 12.75
N TYR A 44 1.75 18.36 11.59
CA TYR A 44 2.32 17.08 11.19
C TYR A 44 3.01 17.16 9.85
N ASN A 45 3.99 16.27 9.67
CA ASN A 45 4.49 15.93 8.36
C ASN A 45 3.40 15.16 7.59
N LEU A 46 2.77 15.83 6.61
CA LEU A 46 1.72 15.21 5.79
C LEU A 46 2.18 13.97 5.03
N GLY A 47 3.47 13.81 4.73
CA GLY A 47 3.98 12.59 4.10
C GLY A 47 3.83 11.36 5.00
N GLU A 48 4.33 11.45 6.22
CA GLU A 48 4.25 10.38 7.23
C GLU A 48 2.82 10.11 7.63
N LEU A 49 2.07 11.16 7.91
CA LEU A 49 0.70 11.06 8.39
C LEU A 49 -0.23 10.38 7.38
N ARG A 50 -0.04 10.63 6.08
CA ARG A 50 -0.75 9.93 5.01
C ARG A 50 -0.40 8.44 4.97
N GLY A 51 0.87 8.08 5.19
CA GLY A 51 1.29 6.69 5.34
C GLY A 51 0.51 5.99 6.46
N THR A 52 0.60 6.54 7.67
CA THR A 52 -0.09 6.02 8.85
C THR A 52 -1.62 5.97 8.68
N PHE A 53 -2.19 6.97 8.01
CA PHE A 53 -3.63 6.97 7.68
C PHE A 53 -4.01 5.74 6.84
N LEU A 54 -3.24 5.42 5.78
CA LEU A 54 -3.51 4.28 4.91
C LEU A 54 -3.36 2.95 5.66
N GLU A 55 -2.35 2.81 6.50
CA GLU A 55 -2.14 1.64 7.36
C GLU A 55 -3.34 1.43 8.29
N ILE A 56 -3.78 2.47 9.00
CA ILE A 56 -4.92 2.41 9.91
C ILE A 56 -6.21 2.10 9.15
N LEU A 57 -6.44 2.73 8.00
CA LEU A 57 -7.63 2.50 7.17
C LEU A 57 -7.67 1.03 6.71
N THR A 58 -6.55 0.52 6.20
CA THR A 58 -6.42 -0.86 5.75
C THR A 58 -6.69 -1.82 6.89
N TYR A 59 -6.05 -1.61 8.05
CA TYR A 59 -6.28 -2.40 9.26
C TYR A 59 -7.76 -2.44 9.67
N LYS A 60 -8.43 -1.27 9.71
CA LYS A 60 -9.85 -1.19 10.08
C LYS A 60 -10.74 -1.94 9.09
N LEU A 61 -10.47 -1.86 7.79
CA LEU A 61 -11.24 -2.55 6.75
C LEU A 61 -11.07 -4.07 6.83
N LEU A 62 -9.87 -4.56 7.14
CA LEU A 62 -9.61 -5.98 7.38
C LEU A 62 -10.36 -6.47 8.62
N ASN A 63 -10.26 -5.73 9.73
CA ASN A 63 -10.85 -6.12 11.01
C ASN A 63 -12.39 -6.18 10.94
N LYS A 64 -13.03 -5.30 10.14
CA LYS A 64 -14.49 -5.25 9.99
C LYS A 64 -15.10 -6.57 9.47
N LYS A 65 -14.37 -7.38 8.71
CA LYS A 65 -14.87 -8.66 8.17
C LYS A 65 -14.54 -9.89 9.03
N GLY A 66 -13.86 -9.70 10.18
CA GLY A 66 -13.80 -10.68 11.27
C GLY A 66 -13.16 -12.03 10.94
N LYS A 67 -12.25 -12.09 9.96
CA LYS A 67 -11.58 -13.33 9.57
C LYS A 67 -10.08 -13.17 9.78
N GLY A 68 -9.50 -14.01 10.64
CA GLY A 68 -8.06 -14.10 10.86
C GLY A 68 -7.48 -13.27 12.00
N GLU A 69 -6.18 -13.49 12.24
CA GLU A 69 -5.36 -12.71 13.17
C GLU A 69 -4.66 -11.60 12.40
N ILE A 70 -4.72 -10.35 12.90
CA ILE A 70 -4.11 -9.18 12.26
C ILE A 70 -3.03 -8.60 13.17
N TYR A 71 -1.84 -8.44 12.62
CA TYR A 71 -0.67 -7.85 13.27
C TYR A 71 -0.27 -6.57 12.52
N LYS A 72 0.24 -5.57 13.23
CA LYS A 72 0.68 -4.28 12.65
C LYS A 72 2.12 -4.01 13.03
N GLU A 73 2.90 -3.44 12.13
CA GLU A 73 4.28 -3.02 12.40
C GLU A 73 5.13 -4.15 13.01
N VAL A 74 5.06 -5.34 12.40
CA VAL A 74 5.74 -6.54 12.91
C VAL A 74 6.66 -7.15 11.86
N ASN A 75 7.71 -7.82 12.34
CA ASN A 75 8.55 -8.69 11.52
C ASN A 75 8.13 -10.16 11.70
N ILE A 76 8.54 -11.00 10.74
CA ILE A 76 8.44 -12.45 10.83
C ILE A 76 9.83 -13.01 11.11
N ILE A 77 9.91 -13.88 12.11
CA ILE A 77 11.13 -14.59 12.48
C ILE A 77 10.92 -16.08 12.19
N LEU A 78 11.78 -16.66 11.33
CA LEU A 78 11.75 -18.08 10.97
C LEU A 78 13.16 -18.66 11.00
N GLY A 79 13.50 -19.39 12.07
CA GLY A 79 14.86 -19.87 12.30
C GLY A 79 15.85 -18.71 12.38
N LYS A 80 16.81 -18.65 11.44
CA LYS A 80 17.79 -17.55 11.34
C LYS A 80 17.35 -16.39 10.44
N TYR A 81 16.19 -16.51 9.80
CA TYR A 81 15.65 -15.47 8.93
C TYR A 81 14.80 -14.48 9.74
N THR A 82 14.94 -13.19 9.44
CA THR A 82 14.09 -12.11 9.95
C THR A 82 13.67 -11.24 8.78
N SER A 83 12.37 -11.05 8.59
CA SER A 83 11.87 -10.14 7.55
C SER A 83 12.10 -8.68 7.93
N HIS A 84 11.90 -7.78 6.97
CA HIS A 84 11.64 -6.39 7.33
C HIS A 84 10.33 -6.27 8.13
N THR A 85 10.13 -5.13 8.77
CA THR A 85 8.85 -4.79 9.39
C THR A 85 7.81 -4.62 8.29
N TRP A 86 6.75 -5.40 8.37
CA TRP A 86 5.58 -5.25 7.52
C TRP A 86 4.58 -4.33 8.19
N ASP A 87 3.99 -3.45 7.39
CA ASP A 87 2.98 -2.51 7.86
C ASP A 87 1.78 -3.28 8.47
N ILE A 88 1.29 -4.31 7.77
CA ILE A 88 0.24 -5.22 8.27
C ILE A 88 0.53 -6.67 7.87
N ILE A 89 0.31 -7.60 8.79
CA ILE A 89 0.28 -9.05 8.50
C ILE A 89 -1.10 -9.58 8.85
N LEU A 90 -1.74 -10.24 7.89
CA LEU A 90 -3.02 -10.90 8.07
C LEU A 90 -2.85 -12.41 7.90
N LYS A 91 -3.08 -13.16 8.98
CA LYS A 91 -3.06 -14.62 8.97
C LYS A 91 -4.49 -15.14 8.78
N LEU A 92 -4.73 -15.79 7.65
CA LEU A 92 -6.01 -16.42 7.30
C LEU A 92 -5.79 -17.92 7.12
N ASN A 93 -6.36 -18.74 8.01
CA ASN A 93 -6.20 -20.19 7.97
C ASN A 93 -4.71 -20.59 7.88
N ASN A 94 -4.30 -21.24 6.78
CA ASN A 94 -2.92 -21.67 6.50
C ASN A 94 -2.13 -20.71 5.61
N SER A 95 -2.63 -19.49 5.39
CA SER A 95 -1.98 -18.47 4.56
C SER A 95 -1.54 -17.25 5.38
N ILE A 96 -0.42 -16.66 4.96
CA ILE A 96 0.12 -15.43 5.53
C ILE A 96 0.08 -14.33 4.47
N ASN A 97 -0.75 -13.32 4.69
CA ASN A 97 -0.86 -12.17 3.80
C ASN A 97 -0.01 -11.04 4.35
N LEU A 98 0.96 -10.58 3.58
CA LEU A 98 1.96 -9.57 3.93
C LEU A 98 1.62 -8.29 3.19
N LEU A 99 1.20 -7.26 3.91
CA LEU A 99 0.74 -6.01 3.31
C LEU A 99 1.75 -4.90 3.59
N GLU A 100 2.20 -4.26 2.52
CA GLU A 100 3.00 -3.03 2.54
C GLU A 100 2.12 -1.89 2.03
N ALA A 101 1.88 -0.88 2.86
CA ALA A 101 1.11 0.30 2.57
C ALA A 101 2.02 1.47 2.16
N LYS A 102 1.74 2.05 0.99
CA LYS A 102 2.41 3.26 0.51
C LYS A 102 1.35 4.20 -0.05
N PHE A 103 1.11 5.31 0.64
CA PHE A 103 0.00 6.21 0.29
C PHE A 103 0.00 6.64 -1.18
N SER A 104 1.18 6.83 -1.77
CA SER A 104 1.33 7.00 -3.22
C SER A 104 2.45 6.13 -3.76
N SER A 105 2.23 5.56 -4.93
CA SER A 105 3.22 4.86 -5.74
C SER A 105 4.49 5.68 -5.98
N ASN A 106 4.41 7.01 -5.98
CA ASN A 106 5.57 7.89 -6.14
C ASN A 106 6.64 7.74 -5.05
N VAL A 107 6.28 7.25 -3.85
CA VAL A 107 7.24 6.97 -2.78
C VAL A 107 7.90 5.59 -2.92
N LEU A 108 7.43 4.75 -3.84
CA LEU A 108 8.02 3.45 -4.12
C LEU A 108 9.43 3.60 -4.69
N LYS A 109 10.32 2.77 -4.16
CA LYS A 109 11.72 2.66 -4.56
C LYS A 109 12.03 1.18 -4.78
N ARG A 110 13.03 0.89 -5.60
CA ARG A 110 13.47 -0.49 -5.87
C ARG A 110 13.77 -1.28 -4.60
N LYS A 111 14.34 -0.64 -3.58
CA LYS A 111 14.60 -1.27 -2.28
C LYS A 111 13.35 -1.87 -1.61
N HIS A 112 12.19 -1.21 -1.73
CA HIS A 112 10.94 -1.71 -1.12
C HIS A 112 10.48 -3.00 -1.82
N LEU A 113 10.60 -3.06 -3.16
CA LEU A 113 10.29 -4.27 -3.92
C LEU A 113 11.20 -5.43 -3.52
N ASN A 114 12.50 -5.16 -3.38
CA ASN A 114 13.46 -6.17 -2.98
C ASN A 114 13.16 -6.71 -1.57
N GLN A 115 12.77 -5.83 -0.63
CA GLN A 115 12.38 -6.21 0.72
C GLN A 115 11.14 -7.11 0.73
N MET A 116 10.08 -6.72 0.01
CA MET A 116 8.87 -7.52 -0.13
C MET A 116 9.18 -8.93 -0.67
N ILE A 117 9.88 -9.00 -1.80
CA ILE A 117 10.12 -10.27 -2.52
C ILE A 117 11.11 -11.19 -1.77
N SER A 118 12.07 -10.62 -1.04
CA SER A 118 12.98 -11.42 -0.22
C SER A 118 12.24 -12.33 0.77
N SER A 119 11.05 -11.91 1.21
CA SER A 119 10.21 -12.64 2.15
C SER A 119 9.44 -13.78 1.48
N PHE A 120 9.00 -13.59 0.24
CA PHE A 120 8.25 -14.60 -0.53
C PHE A 120 9.03 -15.92 -0.62
N ASN A 121 10.32 -15.85 -0.93
CA ASN A 121 11.17 -17.04 -1.08
C ASN A 121 11.42 -17.81 0.23
N LYS A 122 11.08 -17.24 1.39
CA LYS A 122 11.34 -17.81 2.71
C LYS A 122 10.07 -18.24 3.44
N LEU A 123 8.90 -17.78 3.00
CA LEU A 123 7.64 -17.97 3.68
C LEU A 123 6.68 -18.77 2.77
N PRO A 124 6.58 -20.10 2.93
CA PRO A 124 5.63 -20.89 2.17
C PRO A 124 4.20 -20.44 2.48
N ASN A 125 3.31 -20.51 1.47
CA ASN A 125 1.91 -20.05 1.55
C ASN A 125 1.77 -18.58 1.97
N SER A 126 2.72 -17.73 1.56
CA SER A 126 2.63 -16.29 1.76
C SER A 126 2.24 -15.55 0.48
N TYR A 127 1.46 -14.48 0.65
CA TYR A 127 1.02 -13.61 -0.43
C TYR A 127 1.40 -12.19 -0.09
N ILE A 128 2.02 -11.49 -1.05
CA ILE A 128 2.44 -10.10 -0.87
C ILE A 128 1.39 -9.19 -1.48
N PHE A 129 1.04 -8.15 -0.75
CA PHE A 129 0.12 -7.11 -1.18
C PHE A 129 0.79 -5.75 -1.03
N LEU A 130 0.81 -4.99 -2.13
CA LEU A 130 1.10 -3.57 -2.12
C LEU A 130 -0.23 -2.81 -2.06
N VAL A 131 -0.43 -2.07 -0.99
CA VAL A 131 -1.59 -1.22 -0.78
C VAL A 131 -1.21 0.22 -1.11
N SER A 132 -1.94 0.88 -2.00
CA SER A 132 -1.70 2.27 -2.37
C SER A 132 -2.99 3.01 -2.65
N TYR A 133 -3.00 4.32 -2.36
CA TYR A 133 -4.12 5.21 -2.63
C TYR A 133 -3.96 5.92 -3.99
N ASP A 134 -3.44 5.19 -4.96
CA ASP A 134 -3.36 5.59 -6.37
C ASP A 134 -4.14 4.55 -7.20
N GLU A 135 -4.51 4.90 -8.43
CA GLU A 135 -5.09 3.96 -9.40
C GLU A 135 -4.14 2.80 -9.72
N LYS A 136 -4.72 1.62 -10.00
CA LYS A 136 -3.95 0.39 -10.26
C LYS A 136 -2.99 0.53 -11.44
N THR A 137 -3.41 1.25 -12.48
CA THR A 137 -2.62 1.54 -13.69
C THR A 137 -1.38 2.36 -13.32
N ILE A 138 -1.56 3.44 -12.56
CA ILE A 138 -0.47 4.32 -12.09
C ILE A 138 0.54 3.54 -11.24
N ILE A 139 0.05 2.68 -10.34
CA ILE A 139 0.92 1.82 -9.53
C ILE A 139 1.74 0.89 -10.43
N LYS A 140 1.11 0.23 -11.41
CA LYS A 140 1.79 -0.66 -12.34
C LYS A 140 2.85 0.06 -13.18
N ASP A 141 2.54 1.22 -13.71
CA ASP A 141 3.48 2.01 -14.51
C ASP A 141 4.70 2.42 -13.68
N LYS A 142 4.46 2.85 -12.43
CA LYS A 142 5.53 3.14 -11.49
C LYS A 142 6.38 1.91 -11.20
N LEU A 143 5.77 0.76 -10.99
CA LEU A 143 6.48 -0.49 -10.78
C LEU A 143 7.32 -0.87 -12.00
N ILE A 144 6.80 -0.78 -13.23
CA ILE A 144 7.57 -1.06 -14.45
C ILE A 144 8.83 -0.19 -14.53
N ASN A 145 8.71 1.09 -14.17
CA ASN A 145 9.83 2.04 -14.18
C ASN A 145 10.90 1.79 -13.10
N LEU A 146 10.65 0.91 -12.12
CA LEU A 146 11.61 0.53 -11.08
C LEU A 146 12.50 -0.68 -11.47
N LYS A 147 12.42 -1.16 -12.72
CA LYS A 147 13.20 -2.29 -13.23
C LYS A 147 14.72 -2.14 -13.05
N GLU A 148 15.23 -0.93 -13.21
CA GLU A 148 16.66 -0.61 -13.24
C GLU A 148 17.41 -1.59 -14.18
N ASN A 149 18.54 -2.17 -13.75
CA ASN A 149 19.37 -3.08 -14.56
C ASN A 149 18.87 -4.55 -14.54
N THR A 150 17.66 -4.81 -14.05
CA THR A 150 17.10 -6.17 -13.98
C THR A 150 16.60 -6.59 -15.37
N THR A 151 16.86 -7.83 -15.80
CA THR A 151 16.28 -8.33 -17.06
C THR A 151 14.75 -8.30 -17.02
N GLN A 152 14.11 -8.10 -18.18
CA GLN A 152 12.65 -8.00 -18.26
C GLN A 152 11.97 -9.25 -17.67
N SER A 153 12.41 -10.45 -18.07
CA SER A 153 11.84 -11.71 -17.60
C SER A 153 11.91 -11.88 -16.07
N LYS A 154 13.06 -11.57 -15.47
CA LYS A 154 13.23 -11.62 -14.01
C LYS A 154 12.37 -10.56 -13.32
N TYR A 155 12.23 -9.39 -13.93
CA TYR A 155 11.41 -8.32 -13.38
C TYR A 155 9.91 -8.61 -13.45
N ASP A 156 9.43 -9.20 -14.54
CA ASP A 156 8.03 -9.60 -14.68
C ASP A 156 7.65 -10.69 -13.68
N SER A 157 8.54 -11.67 -13.45
CA SER A 157 8.36 -12.67 -12.39
C SER A 157 8.28 -12.04 -11.00
N ILE A 158 9.11 -11.02 -10.73
CA ILE A 158 9.07 -10.23 -9.51
C ILE A 158 7.69 -9.56 -9.34
N LEU A 159 7.21 -8.86 -10.37
CA LEU A 159 5.94 -8.14 -10.32
C LEU A 159 4.73 -9.08 -10.20
N HIS A 160 4.81 -10.27 -10.80
CA HIS A 160 3.75 -11.27 -10.73
C HIS A 160 3.48 -11.73 -9.28
N ASN A 161 4.48 -11.69 -8.41
CA ASN A 161 4.33 -12.08 -7.00
C ASN A 161 3.75 -10.98 -6.10
N ILE A 162 3.50 -9.78 -6.63
CA ILE A 162 2.97 -8.64 -5.87
C ILE A 162 1.52 -8.40 -6.29
N ASN A 163 0.60 -8.64 -5.36
CA ASN A 163 -0.80 -8.28 -5.53
C ASN A 163 -0.98 -6.80 -5.22
N ILE A 164 -1.82 -6.10 -6.00
CA ILE A 164 -2.05 -4.66 -5.82
C ILE A 164 -3.46 -4.44 -5.28
N ILE A 165 -3.55 -3.75 -4.14
CA ILE A 165 -4.77 -3.16 -3.60
C ILE A 165 -4.66 -1.65 -3.82
N SER A 166 -5.50 -1.13 -4.69
CA SER A 166 -5.47 0.25 -5.16
C SER A 166 -6.71 1.03 -4.68
N ILE A 167 -6.77 2.33 -4.99
CA ILE A 167 -7.88 3.20 -4.58
C ILE A 167 -9.27 2.65 -4.98
N GLU A 168 -9.36 1.99 -6.13
CA GLU A 168 -10.56 1.37 -6.66
C GLU A 168 -11.11 0.27 -5.72
N ASN A 169 -10.23 -0.39 -4.95
CA ASN A 169 -10.63 -1.42 -3.99
C ASN A 169 -11.26 -0.86 -2.71
N PHE A 170 -10.90 0.36 -2.31
CA PHE A 170 -11.47 1.03 -1.14
C PHE A 170 -12.91 1.45 -1.40
N ASN A 171 -13.23 1.84 -2.64
CA ASN A 171 -14.57 2.29 -3.03
C ASN A 171 -15.66 1.24 -2.78
N GLN A 172 -15.28 -0.04 -2.85
CA GLN A 172 -16.21 -1.16 -2.77
C GLN A 172 -16.13 -1.93 -1.44
N ASN A 173 -15.32 -1.49 -0.47
CA ASN A 173 -14.96 -2.29 0.72
C ASN A 173 -14.48 -3.71 0.35
N ASN A 174 -13.79 -3.83 -0.80
CA ASN A 174 -13.44 -5.10 -1.42
C ASN A 174 -12.05 -5.61 -1.03
N ILE A 175 -11.30 -4.88 -0.20
CA ILE A 175 -9.97 -5.29 0.26
C ILE A 175 -9.97 -6.70 0.86
N PRO A 176 -10.84 -7.03 1.84
CA PRO A 176 -10.79 -8.36 2.42
C PRO A 176 -11.21 -9.45 1.42
N TYR A 177 -12.07 -9.10 0.45
CA TYR A 177 -12.51 -10.04 -0.58
C TYR A 177 -11.38 -10.37 -1.57
N GLN A 178 -10.61 -9.37 -2.00
CA GLN A 178 -9.44 -9.60 -2.86
C GLN A 178 -8.39 -10.49 -2.18
N ILE A 179 -8.15 -10.27 -0.89
CA ILE A 179 -7.19 -11.10 -0.15
C ILE A 179 -7.71 -12.54 -0.02
N HIS A 180 -9.00 -12.73 0.27
CA HIS A 180 -9.61 -14.06 0.34
C HIS A 180 -9.53 -14.85 -0.97
N LEU A 181 -9.76 -14.20 -2.12
CA LEU A 181 -9.69 -14.87 -3.43
C LEU A 181 -8.31 -15.45 -3.75
N LEU A 182 -7.26 -14.86 -3.19
CA LEU A 182 -5.88 -15.27 -3.45
C LEU A 182 -5.36 -16.28 -2.42
N SER A 183 -6.04 -16.41 -1.27
CA SER A 183 -5.61 -17.24 -0.13
C SER A 183 -6.19 -18.68 -0.15
N HIS A 184 -6.84 -19.08 -1.23
CA HIS A 184 -7.48 -20.39 -1.45
C HIS A 184 -7.01 -21.00 -2.77
#